data_AF-N1QHR0-F1
#
_entry.id   AF-N1QHR0-F1
#
_cell.length_a   1.000
_cell.length_b   1.000
_cell.length_c   1.000
_cell.angle_alpha   90.00
_cell.angle_beta   90.00
_cell.angle_gamma   90.00
#
_symmetry.space_group_name_H-M   'P 1'
#
loop_
_entity.id
_entity.type
_entity.pdbx_description
1 polymer ?
#
loop_
_entity_poly.entity_id
_entity_poly.type
_entity_poly.pdbx_seq_one_letter_code
_entity_poly.pdbx_strand_id
1 'polypeptide(L)'
;EVDHAWSELGIHDKGFMLPGNVGREYGLDPRKHVYAPKGTMLEEEDGFPVFIQALHDVHCLNELRRALYFNKAYYKKFENDTLTPEPFRRSHINHCLDNVRERLMCTADAGIIPSVWTSRDENWPLFGSRHKCHNYEALVAWNTKLHSTERERAVNWSVQLTAPNDAIFFDI
;
A
#
# COMPACT_ATOMS: atom_id res chain seq x y z
N GLU A 1 -11.46 2.21 19.84
CA GLU A 1 -10.34 1.27 20.08
C GLU A 1 -9.18 1.60 19.14
N VAL A 2 -7.94 1.21 19.43
CA VAL A 2 -6.75 1.54 18.60
C VAL A 2 -6.95 1.10 17.15
N ASP A 3 -7.43 -0.11 16.90
CA ASP A 3 -7.59 -0.63 15.54
C ASP A 3 -8.65 0.13 14.73
N HIS A 4 -9.69 0.65 15.40
CA HIS A 4 -10.65 1.55 14.77
C HIS A 4 -9.99 2.86 14.33
N ALA A 5 -9.16 3.46 15.18
CA ALA A 5 -8.47 4.71 14.85
C ALA A 5 -7.53 4.52 13.65
N TRP A 6 -6.85 3.37 13.53
CA TRP A 6 -6.05 3.07 12.35
C TRP A 6 -6.93 2.82 11.10
N SER A 7 -8.09 2.18 11.25
CA SER A 7 -9.06 2.00 10.16
C SER A 7 -9.48 3.34 9.54
N GLU A 8 -9.73 4.36 10.38
CA GLU A 8 -10.09 5.72 9.94
C GLU A 8 -8.98 6.44 9.18
N LEU A 9 -7.72 6.00 9.33
CA LEU A 9 -6.59 6.52 8.55
C LEU A 9 -6.49 5.91 7.15
N GLY A 10 -7.34 4.94 6.78
CA GLY A 10 -7.30 4.33 5.47
C GLY A 10 -6.27 3.19 5.31
N ILE A 11 -5.94 2.48 6.39
CA ILE A 11 -5.05 1.29 6.36
C ILE A 11 -5.58 0.13 5.50
N HIS A 12 -6.87 0.18 5.15
CA HIS A 12 -7.48 -0.74 4.22
C HIS A 12 -7.11 -0.29 2.81
N ASP A 13 -5.86 -0.55 2.44
CA ASP A 13 -5.28 -0.22 1.15
C ASP A 13 -5.91 -1.10 0.06
N LYS A 14 -7.12 -0.71 -0.35
CA LYS A 14 -7.95 -1.47 -1.28
C LYS A 14 -7.43 -1.41 -2.70
N GLY A 15 -6.60 -0.41 -3.02
CA GLY A 15 -6.24 -0.05 -4.38
C GLY A 15 -7.46 0.24 -5.25
N PHE A 16 -7.23 0.66 -6.49
CA PHE A 16 -8.29 0.90 -7.46
C PHE A 16 -7.82 0.55 -8.87
N MET A 17 -8.79 0.32 -9.76
CA MET A 17 -8.51 0.11 -11.17
C MET A 17 -8.28 1.45 -11.85
N LEU A 18 -7.07 1.68 -12.35
CA LEU A 18 -6.74 2.82 -13.20
C LEU A 18 -7.06 2.43 -14.66
N PRO A 19 -7.96 3.15 -15.36
CA PRO A 19 -8.31 2.83 -16.74
C PRO A 19 -7.08 2.72 -17.64
N GLY A 20 -7.09 1.76 -18.57
CA GLY A 20 -5.92 1.43 -19.37
C GLY A 20 -5.38 2.58 -20.23
N ASN A 21 -6.26 3.46 -20.72
CA ASN A 21 -5.85 4.68 -21.44
C ASN A 21 -5.14 5.67 -20.50
N VAL A 22 -5.70 5.92 -19.32
CA VAL A 22 -5.11 6.81 -18.31
C VAL A 22 -3.77 6.27 -17.87
N GLY A 23 -3.67 4.98 -17.50
CA GLY A 23 -2.40 4.39 -17.07
C GLY A 23 -1.27 4.56 -18.08
N ARG A 24 -1.56 4.43 -19.38
CA ARG A 24 -0.57 4.64 -20.45
C ARG A 24 -0.12 6.09 -20.56
N GLU A 25 -1.02 7.06 -20.37
CA GLU A 25 -0.65 8.49 -20.32
C GLU A 25 0.31 8.79 -19.15
N TYR A 26 0.18 8.04 -18.05
CA TYR A 26 1.10 8.10 -16.91
C TYR A 26 2.35 7.20 -17.06
N GLY A 27 2.56 6.59 -18.23
CA GLY A 27 3.75 5.81 -18.55
C GLY A 27 3.70 4.33 -18.15
N LEU A 28 2.53 3.81 -17.77
CA LEU A 28 2.37 2.38 -17.50
C LEU A 28 2.33 1.58 -18.82
N ASP A 29 3.22 0.60 -18.92
CA ASP A 29 3.30 -0.37 -20.03
C ASP A 29 2.72 -1.73 -19.58
N PRO A 30 1.69 -2.29 -20.24
CA PRO A 30 1.13 -3.61 -19.90
C PRO A 30 2.09 -4.79 -20.01
N ARG A 31 3.22 -4.64 -20.71
CA ARG A 31 4.28 -5.66 -20.73
C ARG A 31 5.08 -5.66 -19.44
N LYS A 32 5.14 -4.53 -18.75
CA LYS A 32 5.93 -4.34 -17.52
C LYS A 32 5.07 -4.42 -16.27
N HIS A 33 3.93 -3.76 -16.32
CA HIS A 33 3.02 -3.60 -15.19
C HIS A 33 1.84 -4.56 -15.31
N VAL A 34 1.31 -4.97 -14.17
CA VAL A 34 0.10 -5.79 -14.11
C VAL A 34 -1.04 -5.06 -14.80
N TYR A 35 -1.66 -5.75 -15.76
CA TYR A 35 -2.79 -5.24 -16.54
C TYR A 35 -3.93 -6.24 -16.49
N ALA A 36 -5.09 -5.80 -16.06
CA ALA A 36 -6.31 -6.57 -15.95
C ALA A 36 -7.15 -6.37 -17.23
N PRO A 37 -7.35 -7.40 -18.06
CA PRO A 37 -8.28 -7.32 -19.19
C PRO A 37 -9.73 -7.09 -18.73
N LYS A 38 -10.56 -6.55 -19.61
CA LYS A 38 -12.00 -6.38 -19.41
C LYS A 38 -12.63 -7.68 -18.89
N GLY A 39 -13.43 -7.59 -17.83
CA GLY A 39 -14.13 -8.73 -17.23
C GLY A 39 -13.31 -9.58 -16.25
N THR A 40 -12.04 -9.24 -15.99
CA THR A 40 -11.22 -9.97 -14.99
C THR A 40 -11.33 -9.42 -13.57
N MET A 41 -11.65 -8.13 -13.42
CA MET A 41 -11.68 -7.43 -12.14
C MET A 41 -12.95 -6.58 -12.04
N LEU A 42 -14.02 -7.12 -11.42
CA LEU A 42 -15.36 -6.53 -11.13
C LEU A 42 -16.08 -5.71 -12.23
N GLU A 43 -15.47 -5.45 -13.39
CA GLU A 43 -15.87 -4.40 -14.32
C GLU A 43 -15.70 -4.71 -15.82
N GLU A 44 -16.28 -3.80 -16.62
CA GLU A 44 -16.36 -3.78 -18.08
C GLU A 44 -15.23 -3.00 -18.78
N GLU A 45 -14.24 -2.47 -18.07
CA GLU A 45 -13.06 -1.82 -18.65
C GLU A 45 -11.77 -2.54 -18.25
N ASP A 46 -10.74 -2.44 -19.09
CA ASP A 46 -9.40 -2.94 -18.82
C ASP A 46 -8.53 -1.86 -18.16
N GLY A 47 -7.55 -2.27 -17.36
CA GLY A 47 -6.77 -1.29 -16.60
C GLY A 47 -5.64 -1.85 -15.77
N PHE A 48 -5.02 -0.96 -15.02
CA PHE A 48 -3.92 -1.26 -14.10
C PHE A 48 -4.46 -1.25 -12.67
N PRO A 49 -4.44 -2.37 -11.92
CA PRO A 49 -4.69 -2.32 -10.50
C PRO A 49 -3.52 -1.61 -9.81
N VAL A 50 -3.82 -0.54 -9.09
CA VAL A 50 -2.81 0.29 -8.43
C VAL A 50 -3.19 0.62 -6.99
N PHE A 51 -2.18 0.87 -6.16
CA PHE A 51 -2.37 1.46 -4.83
C PHE A 51 -2.04 2.94 -4.83
N ILE A 52 -2.35 3.61 -3.73
CA ILE A 52 -2.02 5.02 -3.51
C ILE A 52 -0.91 5.07 -2.49
N GLN A 53 0.17 5.79 -2.80
CA GLN A 53 1.39 5.78 -2.01
C GLN A 53 1.14 6.08 -0.52
N ALA A 54 0.44 7.18 -0.19
CA ALA A 54 0.20 7.52 1.22
C ALA A 54 -0.63 6.48 1.98
N LEU A 55 -1.59 5.82 1.32
CA LEU A 55 -2.43 4.81 1.97
C LEU A 55 -1.64 3.52 2.16
N HIS A 56 -0.83 3.13 1.17
CA HIS A 56 0.08 2.00 1.28
C HIS A 56 1.14 2.23 2.37
N ASP A 57 1.68 3.44 2.50
CA ASP A 57 2.64 3.80 3.55
C ASP A 57 2.06 3.58 4.95
N VAL A 58 0.84 4.07 5.19
CA VAL A 58 0.16 3.92 6.49
C VAL A 58 -0.31 2.49 6.72
N HIS A 59 -0.72 1.77 5.66
CA HIS A 59 -0.96 0.32 5.71
C HIS A 59 0.29 -0.45 6.15
N CYS A 60 1.44 -0.24 5.50
CA CYS A 60 2.71 -0.87 5.84
C CYS A 60 3.13 -0.56 7.28
N LEU A 61 2.98 0.70 7.72
CA LEU A 61 3.29 1.07 9.10
C LEU A 61 2.40 0.33 10.12
N ASN A 62 1.13 0.11 9.79
CA ASN A 62 0.23 -0.69 10.63
C ASN A 62 0.62 -2.18 10.66
N GLU A 63 1.04 -2.75 9.53
CA GLU A 63 1.56 -4.13 9.51
C GLU A 63 2.83 -4.26 10.37
N LEU A 64 3.75 -3.30 10.26
CA LEU A 64 4.93 -3.23 11.13
C LEU A 64 4.53 -3.11 12.60
N ARG A 65 3.58 -2.22 12.95
CA ARG A 65 3.05 -2.07 14.32
C ARG A 65 2.60 -3.42 14.89
N ARG A 66 1.82 -4.18 14.11
CA ARG A 66 1.30 -5.49 14.51
C ARG A 66 2.42 -6.53 14.64
N ALA A 67 3.43 -6.45 13.77
CA ALA A 67 4.58 -7.36 13.75
C ALA A 67 5.65 -7.07 14.81
N LEU A 68 5.68 -5.87 15.43
CA LEU A 68 6.65 -5.51 16.50
C LEU A 68 6.70 -6.54 17.63
N TYR A 69 5.60 -7.27 17.86
CA TYR A 69 5.54 -8.33 18.86
C TYR A 69 6.39 -9.56 18.51
N PHE A 70 6.52 -9.94 17.23
CA PHE A 70 7.13 -11.21 16.81
C PHE A 70 8.60 -11.33 17.19
N ASN A 71 9.33 -10.22 17.16
CA ASN A 71 10.77 -10.19 17.42
C ASN A 71 11.12 -9.91 18.89
N LYS A 72 10.14 -9.53 19.72
CA LYS A 72 10.40 -9.06 21.09
C LYS A 72 11.13 -10.10 21.95
N ALA A 73 10.68 -11.35 21.94
CA ALA A 73 11.31 -12.42 22.74
C ALA A 73 12.75 -12.70 22.30
N TYR A 74 13.02 -12.63 20.99
CA TYR A 74 14.36 -12.83 20.44
C TYR A 74 15.31 -11.70 20.83
N TYR A 75 14.89 -10.43 20.74
CA TYR A 75 15.77 -9.31 21.05
C TYR A 75 15.94 -9.06 22.54
N LYS A 76 14.97 -9.44 23.37
CA LYS A 76 15.05 -9.34 24.83
C LYS A 76 16.32 -9.99 25.41
N LYS A 77 16.80 -11.08 24.81
CA LYS A 77 18.03 -11.77 25.27
C LYS A 77 19.32 -10.98 25.00
N PHE A 78 19.28 -9.97 24.14
CA PHE A 78 20.41 -9.09 23.82
C PHE A 78 20.27 -7.71 24.47
N GLU A 79 19.14 -7.44 25.13
CA GLU A 79 18.89 -6.18 25.79
C GLU A 79 19.43 -6.21 27.21
N ASN A 80 20.07 -5.12 27.61
CA ASN A 80 20.37 -4.91 29.02
C ASN A 80 19.12 -4.37 29.72
N ASP A 81 18.23 -5.28 30.11
CA ASP A 81 16.93 -5.02 30.76
C ASP A 81 17.05 -4.23 32.09
N THR A 82 18.27 -3.97 32.58
CA THR A 82 18.51 -3.20 33.81
C THR A 82 18.38 -1.68 33.64
N LEU A 83 18.44 -1.16 32.40
CA LEU A 83 18.49 0.28 32.14
C LEU A 83 17.12 0.91 31.83
N THR A 84 16.10 0.13 31.47
CA THR A 84 14.81 0.67 31.04
C THR A 84 13.65 -0.29 31.35
N PRO A 85 12.72 0.07 32.24
CA PRO A 85 11.56 -0.76 32.53
C PRO A 85 10.66 -1.00 31.30
N GLU A 86 10.06 -2.19 31.22
CA GLU A 86 9.15 -2.59 30.13
C GLU A 86 8.03 -1.58 29.82
N PRO A 87 7.35 -0.95 30.79
CA PRO A 87 6.35 0.07 30.50
C PRO A 87 6.92 1.28 29.74
N PHE A 88 8.13 1.73 30.09
CA PHE A 88 8.80 2.84 29.42
C PHE A 88 9.18 2.44 27.99
N ARG A 89 9.71 1.24 27.81
CA ARG A 89 10.04 0.70 26.47
C ARG A 89 8.81 0.64 25.57
N ARG A 90 7.66 0.16 26.08
CA ARG A 90 6.40 0.16 25.33
C ARG A 90 5.96 1.59 24.96
N SER A 91 6.03 2.52 25.91
CA SER A 91 5.67 3.93 25.65
C SER A 91 6.56 4.55 24.57
N HIS A 92 7.86 4.29 24.62
CA HIS A 92 8.82 4.82 23.65
C HIS A 92 8.58 4.22 22.25
N ILE A 93 8.37 2.91 22.15
CA ILE A 93 8.03 2.28 20.87
C ILE A 93 6.74 2.89 20.29
N ASN A 94 5.71 3.07 21.13
CA ASN A 94 4.43 3.62 20.69
C ASN A 94 4.55 5.07 20.20
N HIS A 95 5.29 5.94 20.89
CA HIS A 95 5.45 7.32 20.42
C HIS A 95 6.32 7.43 19.17
N CYS A 96 7.25 6.49 18.95
CA CYS A 96 8.14 6.48 17.80
C CYS A 96 7.33 6.08 16.57
N LEU A 97 6.49 5.05 16.73
CA LEU A 97 5.52 4.64 15.74
C LEU A 97 4.59 5.81 15.37
N ASP A 98 4.08 6.54 16.37
CA ASP A 98 3.20 7.67 16.13
C ASP A 98 3.89 8.82 15.40
N ASN A 99 5.13 9.17 15.78
CA ASN A 99 5.94 10.16 15.08
C ASN A 99 6.19 9.78 13.61
N VAL A 100 6.45 8.49 13.32
CA VAL A 100 6.59 8.01 11.93
C VAL A 100 5.26 8.12 11.19
N ARG A 101 4.13 7.74 11.82
CA ARG A 101 2.78 7.88 11.25
C ARG A 101 2.50 9.34 10.88
N GLU A 102 2.72 10.27 11.80
CA GLU A 102 2.53 11.70 11.57
C GLU A 102 3.42 12.20 10.43
N ARG A 103 4.67 11.72 10.35
CA ARG A 103 5.57 12.10 9.26
C ARG A 103 5.06 11.63 7.90
N LEU A 104 4.60 10.37 7.80
CA LEU A 104 4.04 9.81 6.57
C LEU A 104 2.79 10.59 6.12
N MET A 105 1.90 10.92 7.07
CA MET A 105 0.73 11.74 6.78
C MET A 105 1.09 13.17 6.36
N CYS A 106 2.14 13.76 6.94
CA CYS A 106 2.63 15.09 6.56
C CYS A 106 3.21 15.10 5.13
N THR A 107 3.76 13.98 4.66
CA THR A 107 4.30 13.82 3.30
C THR A 107 3.39 13.01 2.39
N ALA A 108 2.07 13.04 2.63
CA ALA A 108 1.11 12.21 1.92
C ALA A 108 1.28 12.32 0.40
N ASP A 109 1.61 11.22 -0.25
CA ASP A 109 1.75 11.17 -1.69
C ASP A 109 0.52 10.54 -2.35
N ALA A 110 -0.08 11.29 -3.27
CA ALA A 110 -1.22 10.85 -4.08
C ALA A 110 -0.77 10.09 -5.35
N GLY A 111 0.54 9.89 -5.53
CA GLY A 111 1.11 9.03 -6.54
C GLY A 111 0.60 7.60 -6.45
N ILE A 112 0.62 6.92 -7.58
CA ILE A 112 0.19 5.52 -7.69
C ILE A 112 1.37 4.56 -7.54
N ILE A 113 1.11 3.42 -6.93
CA ILE A 113 2.02 2.27 -6.88
C ILE A 113 1.44 1.21 -7.82
N PRO A 114 2.00 1.03 -9.03
CA PRO A 114 1.63 -0.09 -9.88
C PRO A 114 2.34 -1.37 -9.41
N SER A 115 1.79 -2.53 -9.76
CA SER A 115 2.53 -3.80 -9.66
C SER A 115 3.29 -4.07 -10.96
N VAL A 116 4.45 -4.70 -10.85
CA VAL A 116 5.27 -5.20 -11.97
C VAL A 116 5.34 -6.71 -11.98
N TRP A 117 5.47 -7.30 -13.17
CA TRP A 117 5.69 -8.74 -13.31
C TRP A 117 7.11 -9.12 -12.89
N THR A 118 7.24 -10.11 -12.00
CA THR A 118 8.53 -10.71 -11.60
C THR A 118 8.72 -12.09 -12.22
N SER A 119 7.62 -12.79 -12.46
CA SER A 119 7.57 -14.02 -13.23
C SER A 119 6.20 -14.15 -13.91
N ARG A 120 5.94 -15.29 -14.56
CA ARG A 120 4.70 -15.50 -15.31
C ARG A 120 3.44 -15.39 -14.45
N ASP A 121 3.51 -15.85 -13.21
CA ASP A 121 2.35 -15.93 -12.31
C ASP A 121 2.56 -15.14 -11.01
N GLU A 122 3.63 -14.32 -10.94
CA GLU A 122 3.99 -13.51 -9.78
C GLU A 122 4.20 -12.04 -10.17
N ASN A 123 3.83 -11.16 -9.24
CA ASN A 123 4.02 -9.72 -9.38
C ASN A 123 4.35 -9.10 -8.02
N TRP A 124 4.89 -7.89 -8.05
CA TRP A 124 5.28 -7.15 -6.86
C TRP A 124 4.96 -5.65 -7.01
N PRO A 125 4.54 -4.96 -5.92
CA PRO A 125 4.40 -3.51 -5.94
C PRO A 125 5.73 -2.80 -6.27
N LEU A 126 5.72 -1.93 -7.27
CA LEU A 126 6.91 -1.15 -7.65
C LEU A 126 6.95 0.16 -6.87
N PHE A 127 7.85 0.23 -5.89
CA PHE A 127 8.14 1.45 -5.15
C PHE A 127 9.19 2.34 -5.85
N GLY A 128 9.35 3.58 -5.39
CA GLY A 128 10.38 4.49 -5.89
C GLY A 128 9.95 5.35 -7.07
N SER A 129 8.66 5.68 -7.15
CA SER A 129 8.12 6.66 -8.10
C SER A 129 8.52 8.09 -7.72
N ARG A 130 8.20 9.07 -8.58
CA ARG A 130 8.42 10.48 -8.23
C ARG A 130 7.38 10.94 -7.23
N HIS A 131 7.84 11.38 -6.07
CA HIS A 131 6.95 11.76 -4.97
C HIS A 131 6.53 13.22 -5.00
N LYS A 132 5.28 13.50 -4.59
CA LYS A 132 4.75 14.84 -4.34
C LYS A 132 3.88 14.84 -3.08
N CYS A 133 4.04 15.83 -2.22
CA CYS A 133 3.27 15.93 -0.98
C CYS A 133 1.90 16.59 -1.21
N HIS A 134 0.89 16.07 -0.52
CA HIS A 134 -0.51 16.48 -0.59
C HIS A 134 -1.11 16.53 0.83
N ASN A 135 -2.34 17.03 0.95
CA ASN A 135 -3.08 16.98 2.22
C ASN A 135 -3.64 15.58 2.45
N TYR A 136 -3.32 14.98 3.60
CA TYR A 136 -3.71 13.60 3.93
C TYR A 136 -5.22 13.44 4.10
N GLU A 137 -5.89 14.36 4.82
CA GLU A 137 -7.34 14.23 5.06
C GLU A 137 -8.13 14.30 3.75
N ALA A 138 -7.75 15.19 2.85
CA ALA A 138 -8.34 15.31 1.52
C ALA A 138 -8.15 14.03 0.70
N LEU A 139 -6.99 13.39 0.81
CA LEU A 139 -6.70 12.13 0.13
C LEU A 139 -7.56 10.98 0.67
N VAL A 140 -7.67 10.84 1.99
CA VAL A 140 -8.53 9.83 2.63
C VAL A 140 -10.00 10.06 2.28
N ALA A 141 -10.47 11.32 2.30
CA ALA A 141 -11.83 11.67 1.93
C ALA A 141 -12.11 11.35 0.45
N TRP A 142 -11.18 11.69 -0.45
CA TRP A 142 -11.27 11.35 -1.87
C TRP A 142 -11.31 9.82 -2.07
N ASN A 143 -10.45 9.06 -1.40
CA ASN A 143 -10.39 7.61 -1.52
C ASN A 143 -11.67 6.93 -0.98
N THR A 144 -12.20 7.46 0.12
CA THR A 144 -13.47 6.99 0.69
C THR A 144 -14.63 7.25 -0.28
N LYS A 145 -14.65 8.44 -0.89
CA LYS A 145 -15.62 8.78 -1.93
C LYS A 145 -15.48 7.82 -3.12
N LEU A 146 -14.28 7.66 -3.66
CA LEU A 146 -13.97 6.73 -4.77
C LEU A 146 -14.60 5.35 -4.52
N HIS A 147 -14.29 4.72 -3.40
CA HIS A 147 -14.80 3.38 -3.10
C HIS A 147 -16.28 3.29 -2.72
N SER A 148 -16.93 4.42 -2.40
CA SER A 148 -18.36 4.44 -2.12
C SER A 148 -19.20 4.74 -3.37
N THR A 149 -18.67 5.53 -4.30
CA THR A 149 -19.38 5.99 -5.51
C THR A 149 -18.98 5.26 -6.78
N GLU A 150 -17.74 4.77 -6.87
CA GLU A 150 -17.16 4.14 -8.06
C GLU A 150 -16.78 2.69 -7.73
N ARG A 151 -17.79 1.87 -7.40
CA ARG A 151 -17.59 0.46 -7.02
C ARG A 151 -17.02 -0.36 -8.17
N GLU A 152 -17.30 0.09 -9.38
CA GLU A 152 -16.82 -0.46 -10.63
C GLU A 152 -15.26 -0.47 -10.65
N ARG A 153 -14.61 0.57 -10.08
CA ARG A 153 -13.14 0.64 -9.98
C ARG A 153 -12.52 -0.20 -8.87
N ALA A 154 -13.31 -1.01 -8.17
CA ALA A 154 -12.79 -1.85 -7.09
C ALA A 154 -11.90 -2.98 -7.63
N VAL A 155 -10.76 -3.22 -6.99
CA VAL A 155 -9.86 -4.32 -7.35
C VAL A 155 -10.19 -5.56 -6.52
N ASN A 156 -10.32 -6.71 -7.19
CA ASN A 156 -10.43 -8.00 -6.52
C ASN A 156 -9.06 -8.70 -6.47
N TRP A 157 -8.29 -8.45 -5.41
CA TRP A 157 -6.96 -9.03 -5.21
C TRP A 157 -6.92 -10.57 -5.07
N SER A 158 -8.08 -11.24 -5.02
CA SER A 158 -8.13 -12.71 -5.10
C SER A 158 -8.03 -13.26 -6.53
N VAL A 159 -8.18 -12.41 -7.54
CA VAL A 159 -8.02 -12.79 -8.95
C VAL A 159 -6.55 -12.86 -9.29
N GLN A 160 -6.08 -14.05 -9.65
CA GLN A 160 -4.72 -14.23 -10.14
C GLN A 160 -4.67 -13.90 -11.63
N LEU A 161 -3.81 -12.95 -11.99
CA LEU A 161 -3.51 -12.58 -13.36
C LEU A 161 -2.17 -13.22 -13.77
N THR A 162 -2.07 -13.61 -15.03
CA THR A 162 -0.84 -14.15 -15.63
C THR A 162 -0.24 -13.11 -16.56
N ALA A 163 1.08 -12.98 -16.53
CA ALA A 163 1.82 -12.07 -17.38
C ALA A 163 1.60 -12.40 -18.88
N PRO A 164 1.51 -11.39 -19.76
CA PRO A 164 1.40 -11.63 -21.20
C PRO A 164 2.66 -12.33 -21.74
N ASN A 165 2.55 -12.96 -22.91
CA ASN A 165 3.66 -13.71 -23.50
C ASN A 165 4.88 -12.83 -23.84
N ASP A 166 4.68 -11.53 -24.04
CA ASP A 166 5.70 -10.53 -24.30
C ASP A 166 6.06 -9.68 -23.06
N ALA A 167 5.77 -10.21 -21.86
CA ALA A 167 6.08 -9.55 -20.60
C ALA A 167 7.59 -9.30 -20.43
N ILE A 168 7.90 -8.17 -19.80
CA ILE A 168 9.24 -7.77 -19.37
C ILE A 168 9.27 -7.90 -17.86
N PHE A 169 10.00 -8.90 -17.37
CA PHE A 169 10.12 -9.18 -15.95
C PHE A 169 11.11 -8.25 -15.26
N PHE A 170 10.76 -7.82 -14.06
CA PHE A 170 11.63 -7.07 -13.15
C PHE A 170 12.44 -8.03 -12.30
N ASP A 171 13.71 -7.72 -12.11
CA ASP A 171 14.59 -8.36 -11.14
C ASP A 171 14.49 -7.57 -9.84
N ILE A 172 14.01 -8.19 -8.76
CA ILE A 172 13.72 -7.56 -7.46
C ILE A 172 14.49 -8.28 -6.36
#